data_AF-A0A349H1H6-F1
#
_entry.id   AF-A0A349H1H6-F1
#
_cell.length_a   1.000
_cell.length_b   1.000
_cell.length_c   1.000
_cell.angle_alpha   90.00
_cell.angle_beta   90.00
_cell.angle_gamma   90.00
#
_symmetry.space_group_name_H-M   'P 1'
#
loop_
_entity.id
_entity.type
_entity.pdbx_description
1 polymer ?
#
loop_
_entity_poly.entity_id
_entity_poly.type
_entity_poly.pdbx_seq_one_letter_code
_entity_poly.pdbx_strand_id
1 'polypeptide(L)' 'MINKQWVWLFFLLMAGLGGGCASVKPWERGTLSDYTMRPDRDPLSDSLYEHIYFTREGAAGGRGVGGGGCGCN' A
#
# COMPACT_ATOMS: atom_id res chain seq x y z
N MET A 1 5.73 17.85 37.96
CA MET A 1 6.56 16.73 38.43
C MET A 1 6.20 15.52 37.58
N ILE A 2 7.00 15.20 36.55
CA ILE A 2 6.74 14.04 35.69
C ILE A 2 7.03 12.78 36.51
N ASN A 3 6.02 11.93 36.69
CA ASN A 3 6.17 10.69 37.43
C ASN A 3 7.05 9.73 36.60
N LYS A 4 8.16 9.29 37.20
CA LYS A 4 9.17 8.41 36.60
C LYS A 4 8.57 7.14 35.99
N GLN A 5 7.46 6.63 36.53
CA GLN A 5 6.74 5.46 35.99
C GLN A 5 6.19 5.68 34.57
N TRP A 6 5.71 6.89 34.27
CA TRP A 6 5.17 7.21 32.94
C TRP A 6 6.27 7.31 31.87
N VAL A 7 7.47 7.75 32.27
CA VAL A 7 8.64 7.79 31.39
C VAL A 7 9.03 6.38 30.96
N TRP A 8 9.09 5.43 31.89
CA TRP A 8 9.39 4.04 31.58
C TRP A 8 8.35 3.39 30.68
N LEU A 9 7.05 3.63 30.95
CA LEU A 9 5.96 3.10 30.12
C LEU A 9 6.00 3.65 28.68
N PHE A 10 6.33 4.93 28.52
CA PHE A 10 6.46 5.55 27.20
C PHE A 10 7.61 4.93 26.38
N PHE A 11 8.78 4.71 27.00
CA PHE A 11 9.90 4.06 26.33
C PHE A 11 9.61 2.60 25.95
N LEU A 12 8.88 1.87 26.80
CA LEU A 12 8.45 0.49 26.52
C LEU A 12 7.48 0.41 25.34
N LEU A 13 6.54 1.36 25.26
CA LEU A 13 5.58 1.44 24.15
C LEU A 13 6.27 1.78 22.82
N MET A 14 7.22 2.71 22.83
CA MET A 14 7.93 3.13 21.62
C MET A 14 8.84 2.05 21.03
N ALA A 15 9.40 1.16 21.86
CA ALA A 15 10.24 0.06 21.39
C ALA A 15 9.49 -0.98 20.52
N GLY A 16 8.17 -1.10 20.67
CA GLY A 16 7.37 -2.09 19.93
C GLY A 16 6.97 -1.68 18.50
N LEU A 17 7.08 -0.40 18.15
CA LEU A 17 6.53 0.14 16.90
C LEU A 17 7.43 -0.12 15.66
N GLY A 18 8.68 -0.57 15.85
CA GLY A 18 9.65 -0.73 14.76
C GLY A 18 9.71 -2.11 14.09
N GLY A 19 8.97 -3.11 14.57
CA GLY A 19 9.18 -4.52 14.19
C GLY A 19 8.50 -5.01 12.91
N GLY A 20 7.74 -4.15 12.20
CA GLY A 20 6.85 -4.59 11.11
C GLY A 20 7.47 -4.66 9.72
N CYS A 21 8.69 -4.14 9.51
CA CYS A 21 9.28 -4.05 8.17
C CYS A 21 10.24 -5.23 7.92
N ALA A 22 9.74 -6.28 7.28
CA ALA A 22 10.55 -7.40 6.80
C ALA A 22 10.81 -7.27 5.29
N SER A 23 12.08 -7.22 4.90
CA SER A 23 12.46 -7.32 3.49
C SER A 23 12.38 -8.78 3.06
N VAL A 24 11.29 -9.14 2.38
CA VAL A 24 11.08 -10.49 1.83
C VAL A 24 11.60 -10.58 0.40
N LYS A 25 12.13 -11.74 0.02
CA LYS A 25 12.63 -12.00 -1.33
C LYS A 25 11.46 -12.03 -2.33
N PRO A 26 11.66 -11.66 -3.60
CA PRO A 26 10.57 -11.54 -4.58
C PRO A 26 9.69 -12.80 -4.71
N TRP A 27 10.29 -13.99 -4.66
CA TRP A 27 9.57 -15.28 -4.77
C TRP A 27 8.80 -15.67 -3.50
N GLU A 28 9.11 -15.09 -2.35
CA GLU A 28 8.36 -15.29 -1.10
C GLU A 28 6.99 -14.58 -1.15
N ARG A 29 6.77 -13.71 -2.13
CA ARG A 29 5.49 -13.03 -2.41
C ARG A 29 4.61 -13.80 -3.40
N GLY A 30 4.99 -15.01 -3.81
CA GLY A 30 4.29 -15.79 -4.83
C GLY A 30 2.82 -16.07 -4.49
N THR A 31 2.48 -16.20 -3.20
CA THR A 31 1.09 -16.39 -2.73
C THR A 31 0.24 -15.11 -2.77
N LEU A 32 0.86 -13.93 -2.88
CA LEU A 32 0.19 -12.62 -2.99
C LEU A 32 0.00 -12.17 -4.44
N SER A 33 0.40 -13.00 -5.42
CA SER A 33 0.34 -12.69 -6.85
C SER A 33 -0.64 -13.61 -7.58
N ASP A 34 -1.73 -13.96 -6.92
CA ASP A 34 -2.82 -14.74 -7.53
C ASP A 34 -3.44 -13.96 -8.70
N TYR A 35 -3.92 -14.68 -9.72
CA TYR A 35 -4.64 -14.10 -10.85
C TYR A 35 -5.80 -13.19 -10.42
N THR A 36 -6.45 -13.52 -9.30
CA THR A 36 -7.55 -12.74 -8.71
C THR A 36 -7.13 -11.39 -8.14
N MET A 37 -5.85 -11.21 -7.77
CA MET A 37 -5.30 -9.97 -7.24
C MET A 37 -4.72 -9.07 -8.33
N ARG A 38 -4.75 -9.50 -9.60
CA ARG A 38 -4.29 -8.69 -10.74
C ARG A 38 -5.28 -7.55 -11.02
N PRO A 39 -4.83 -6.28 -11.05
CA PRO A 39 -5.70 -5.15 -11.36
C PRO A 39 -6.20 -5.17 -12.81
N ASP A 40 -5.43 -5.77 -13.73
CA ASP A 40 -5.69 -5.88 -15.17
C ASP A 40 -6.45 -7.15 -15.57
N ARG A 41 -7.00 -7.90 -14.60
CA ARG A 41 -7.62 -9.21 -14.83
C ARG A 41 -8.84 -9.17 -15.74
N ASP A 42 -9.60 -8.07 -15.68
CA ASP A 42 -10.85 -7.89 -16.41
C ASP A 42 -10.85 -6.54 -17.13
N PRO A 43 -10.71 -6.53 -18.47
CA PRO A 43 -10.65 -5.29 -19.25
C PRO A 43 -11.96 -4.50 -19.20
N LEU A 44 -13.11 -5.15 -18.99
CA LEU A 44 -14.38 -4.45 -18.85
C LEU A 44 -14.41 -3.68 -17.52
N SER A 45 -14.05 -4.34 -16.42
CA SER A 45 -13.96 -3.69 -15.12
C SER A 45 -12.96 -2.54 -15.15
N ASP A 46 -11.82 -2.70 -15.82
CA ASP A 46 -10.78 -1.68 -15.93
C ASP A 46 -11.33 -0.42 -16.64
N SER A 47 -12.01 -0.61 -17.77
CA SER A 47 -12.65 0.50 -18.51
C SER A 47 -13.72 1.24 -17.69
N LEU A 48 -14.47 0.51 -16.86
CA LEU A 48 -15.51 1.08 -16.00
C LEU A 48 -14.89 1.87 -14.84
N TYR A 49 -13.82 1.37 -14.23
CA TYR A 49 -13.07 2.09 -13.21
C TYR A 49 -12.48 3.38 -13.74
N GLU A 50 -11.89 3.35 -14.94
CA GLU A 50 -11.38 4.55 -15.60
C GLU A 50 -12.50 5.58 -15.83
N HIS A 51 -13.65 5.15 -16.33
CA HIS A 51 -14.79 6.05 -16.55
C HIS A 51 -15.25 6.74 -15.25
N ILE A 52 -15.34 5.98 -14.15
CA ILE A 52 -15.69 6.50 -12.83
C ILE A 52 -14.60 7.46 -12.32
N TYR A 53 -13.32 7.08 -12.48
CA TYR A 53 -12.19 7.86 -12.03
C TYR A 53 -12.12 9.22 -12.75
N PHE A 54 -12.22 9.24 -14.08
CA PHE A 54 -12.26 10.49 -14.84
C PHE A 54 -13.43 11.39 -14.45
N THR A 55 -14.59 10.79 -14.17
CA THR A 55 -15.79 11.55 -13.77
C THR A 55 -15.63 12.19 -12.38
N ARG A 56 -14.95 11.52 -11.45
CA ARG A 56 -14.88 11.94 -10.05
C ARG A 56 -13.60 12.74 -9.72
N GLU A 57 -12.49 12.36 -10.33
CA GLU A 57 -11.14 12.73 -9.86
C GLU A 57 -10.19 13.13 -11.02
N GLY A 58 -10.68 13.20 -12.27
CA GLY A 58 -9.84 13.51 -13.44
C GLY A 58 -9.12 14.86 -13.41
N ALA A 59 -9.59 15.81 -12.59
CA ALA A 59 -8.92 17.10 -12.38
C ALA A 59 -7.61 16.99 -11.57
N ALA A 60 -7.40 15.90 -10.82
CA ALA A 60 -6.20 15.66 -10.01
C ALA A 60 -5.01 15.07 -10.81
N GLY A 61 -5.19 14.86 -12.12
CA GLY A 61 -4.24 14.14 -12.97
C GLY A 61 -4.65 12.67 -13.09
N GLY A 62 -4.89 12.23 -14.33
CA GLY A 62 -5.34 10.87 -14.66
C GLY A 62 -4.39 9.76 -14.17
N ARG A 63 -4.89 8.52 -14.18
CA ARG A 63 -4.17 7.33 -13.71
C ARG A 63 -2.89 7.09 -14.53
N GLY A 64 -1.76 7.61 -14.06
CA GLY A 64 -0.42 7.45 -14.62
C GLY A 64 0.44 6.42 -13.86
N VAL A 65 -0.17 5.37 -13.29
CA VAL A 65 0.57 4.26 -12.67
C VAL A 65 0.12 2.95 -13.31
N GLY A 66 0.79 2.62 -14.42
CA GLY A 66 0.72 1.32 -15.05
C GLY A 66 1.05 0.22 -14.03
N GLY A 67 0.31 -0.88 -14.10
CA GLY A 67 0.46 -2.00 -13.18
C GLY A 67 1.90 -2.53 -13.06
N GLY A 68 2.20 -3.07 -11.88
CA GLY A 68 3.29 -4.03 -11.66
C GLY A 68 4.74 -3.58 -11.88
N GLY A 69 5.02 -2.30 -12.13
CA GLY A 69 6.38 -1.76 -12.28
C GLY A 69 6.77 -0.83 -11.12
N CYS A 70 8.07 -0.51 -10.95
CA CYS A 70 8.69 0.14 -9.78
C CYS A 70 8.13 1.49 -9.30
N GLY A 71 6.99 1.98 -9.81
CA GLY A 71 6.36 3.20 -9.30
C GLY A 71 7.31 4.41 -9.33
N CYS A 72 8.23 4.42 -10.29
CA CYS A 72 9.22 5.46 -10.45
C CYS A 72 8.65 6.52 -11.41
N ASN A 73 8.24 7.68 -10.88
CA ASN A 73 8.37 8.96 -11.59
C ASN A 73 9.76 9.51 -11.25
#